data_AF-A0A935ZFM5-F1
#
_entry.id   AF-A0A935ZFM5-F1
#
_cell.length_a   1.000
_cell.length_b   1.000
_cell.length_c   1.000
_cell.angle_alpha   90.00
_cell.angle_beta   90.00
_cell.angle_gamma   90.00
#
_symmetry.space_group_name_H-M   'P 1'
#
loop_
_entity.id
_entity.type
_entity.pdbx_description
1 polymer ?
#
loop_
_entity_poly.entity_id
_entity_poly.type
_entity_poly.pdbx_seq_one_letter_code
_entity_poly.pdbx_strand_id
1 'polypeptide(L)'
;MTMDDTQRRLAGLYLMKKLDLSPEDGGMPLPLPLPRELDLLDEVLDPLVVAGLVDMDRRRKQYVLTERGIETIGHHIDEAEHYIDEFDGMAVEQLVPLLRQRRLDPLRVRFLWGWYQGEFDDLVLWQQRRGLAEIDEDWASYLVGDGFWRELATELAGDAN
;
A
#
# COMPACT_ATOMS: atom_id res chain seq x y z
N MET A 1 5.35 17.18 -3.88
CA MET A 1 6.61 16.43 -4.04
C MET A 1 6.22 15.12 -4.71
N THR A 2 7.06 14.55 -5.57
CA THR A 2 6.68 13.32 -6.31
C THR A 2 7.07 12.10 -5.49
N MET A 3 6.19 11.11 -5.43
CA MET A 3 6.40 9.84 -4.74
C MET A 3 7.72 9.17 -5.17
N ASP A 4 8.51 8.73 -4.18
CA ASP A 4 9.78 8.05 -4.45
C ASP A 4 9.58 6.63 -5.00
N ASP A 5 10.66 6.00 -5.45
CA ASP A 5 10.60 4.67 -6.07
C ASP A 5 10.10 3.58 -5.12
N THR A 6 10.40 3.68 -3.82
CA THR A 6 9.95 2.72 -2.80
C THR A 6 8.46 2.90 -2.57
N GLN A 7 8.03 4.13 -2.29
CA GLN A 7 6.63 4.49 -2.08
C GLN A 7 5.77 4.09 -3.28
N ARG A 8 6.24 4.34 -4.52
CA ARG A 8 5.52 3.96 -5.74
C ARG A 8 5.32 2.45 -5.85
N ARG A 9 6.33 1.66 -5.48
CA ARG A 9 6.22 0.19 -5.47
C ARG A 9 5.22 -0.29 -4.40
N LEU A 10 5.23 0.32 -3.23
CA LEU A 10 4.30 -0.02 -2.13
C LEU A 10 2.86 0.42 -2.46
N ALA A 11 2.66 1.60 -3.06
CA ALA A 11 1.39 2.03 -3.63
C ALA A 11 0.90 1.04 -4.70
N GLY A 12 1.82 0.54 -5.53
CA GLY A 12 1.51 -0.50 -6.50
C GLY A 12 0.96 -1.77 -5.85
N LEU A 13 1.59 -2.23 -4.78
CA LEU A 13 1.12 -3.38 -4.01
C LEU A 13 -0.25 -3.14 -3.35
N TYR A 14 -0.50 -1.92 -2.87
CA TYR A 14 -1.81 -1.51 -2.37
C TYR A 14 -2.89 -1.67 -3.46
N LEU A 15 -2.66 -1.11 -4.65
CA LEU A 15 -3.62 -1.20 -5.76
C LEU A 15 -3.81 -2.63 -6.24
N MET A 16 -2.74 -3.43 -6.26
CA MET A 16 -2.83 -4.85 -6.60
C MET A 16 -3.74 -5.60 -5.63
N LYS A 17 -3.65 -5.36 -4.31
CA LYS A 17 -4.60 -5.93 -3.33
C LYS A 17 -6.04 -5.49 -3.61
N LYS A 18 -6.26 -4.22 -3.95
CA LYS A 18 -7.60 -3.72 -4.32
C LYS A 18 -8.19 -4.43 -5.55
N LEU A 19 -7.35 -4.80 -6.51
CA LEU A 19 -7.78 -5.55 -7.71
C LEU A 19 -7.99 -7.04 -7.45
N ASP A 20 -7.29 -7.62 -6.46
CA ASP A 20 -7.38 -9.04 -6.10
C ASP A 20 -8.65 -9.36 -5.31
N LEU A 21 -9.02 -8.46 -4.39
CA LEU A 21 -10.10 -8.70 -3.45
C LEU A 21 -11.49 -8.47 -4.05
N SER A 22 -12.47 -9.15 -3.46
CA SER A 22 -13.88 -8.90 -3.71
C SER A 22 -14.29 -7.54 -3.10
N PRO A 23 -15.38 -6.89 -3.57
CA PRO A 23 -15.86 -5.64 -2.95
C PRO A 23 -16.21 -5.74 -1.46
N GLU A 24 -16.69 -6.91 -1.04
CA GLU A 24 -17.03 -7.22 0.37
C GLU A 24 -15.79 -7.34 1.26
N ASP A 25 -14.64 -7.72 0.68
CA ASP A 25 -13.34 -7.77 1.34
C ASP A 25 -12.52 -6.48 1.15
N GLY A 26 -13.15 -5.41 0.65
CA GLY A 26 -12.50 -4.11 0.46
C GLY A 26 -11.77 -3.94 -0.89
N GLY A 27 -11.97 -4.87 -1.82
CA GLY A 27 -11.56 -4.73 -3.21
C GLY A 27 -12.34 -3.66 -3.97
N MET A 28 -11.76 -3.15 -5.04
CA MET A 28 -12.36 -2.12 -5.88
C MET A 28 -11.99 -2.33 -7.34
N PRO A 29 -12.97 -2.47 -8.26
CA PRO A 29 -12.67 -2.48 -9.69
C PRO A 29 -12.16 -1.11 -10.12
N LEU A 30 -11.02 -1.07 -10.80
CA LEU A 30 -10.47 0.15 -11.38
C LEU A 30 -10.88 0.22 -12.86
N PRO A 31 -11.77 1.16 -13.25
CA PRO A 31 -12.26 1.25 -14.62
C PRO A 31 -11.20 1.78 -15.60
N LEU A 32 -11.42 1.53 -16.89
CA LEU A 32 -10.58 2.00 -17.99
C LEU A 32 -11.45 2.79 -19.00
N PRO A 33 -11.24 4.11 -19.18
CA PRO A 33 -10.28 4.95 -18.46
C PRO A 33 -10.67 5.17 -16.98
N LEU A 34 -9.71 5.58 -16.16
CA LEU A 34 -9.97 6.00 -14.79
C LEU A 34 -10.87 7.23 -14.77
N PRO A 35 -11.81 7.33 -13.82
CA PRO A 35 -12.56 8.54 -13.58
C PRO A 35 -11.62 9.59 -12.97
N ARG A 36 -12.06 10.86 -12.98
CA ARG A 36 -11.24 12.00 -12.56
C ARG A 36 -10.74 11.88 -11.12
N GLU A 37 -11.53 11.25 -10.26
CA GLU A 37 -11.21 11.05 -8.85
C GLU A 37 -10.07 10.04 -8.64
N LEU A 38 -9.71 9.27 -9.67
CA LEU A 38 -8.67 8.25 -9.60
C LEU A 38 -7.54 8.49 -10.61
N ASP A 39 -7.51 9.63 -11.31
CA ASP A 39 -6.56 9.90 -12.39
C ASP A 39 -5.09 9.86 -11.92
N LEU A 40 -4.84 10.25 -10.67
CA LEU A 40 -3.53 10.18 -10.01
C LEU A 40 -2.98 8.75 -9.92
N LEU A 41 -3.84 7.72 -9.98
CA LEU A 41 -3.40 6.33 -9.92
C LEU A 41 -2.73 5.87 -11.21
N ASP A 42 -2.87 6.59 -12.34
CA ASP A 42 -2.16 6.27 -13.58
C ASP A 42 -0.63 6.23 -13.34
N GLU A 43 -0.11 7.12 -12.49
CA GLU A 43 1.31 7.16 -12.12
C GLU A 43 1.82 5.89 -11.41
N VAL A 44 0.91 5.09 -10.84
CA VAL A 44 1.18 3.84 -10.14
C VAL A 44 0.82 2.64 -11.02
N LEU A 45 -0.29 2.71 -11.76
CA LEU A 45 -0.78 1.65 -12.63
C LEU A 45 0.08 1.47 -13.88
N ASP A 46 0.57 2.55 -14.49
CA ASP A 46 1.41 2.48 -15.70
C ASP A 46 2.65 1.59 -15.48
N PRO A 47 3.46 1.79 -14.41
CA PRO A 47 4.56 0.87 -14.08
C PRO A 47 4.13 -0.58 -13.88
N LEU A 48 2.97 -0.84 -13.26
CA LEU A 48 2.46 -2.20 -13.04
C LEU A 48 2.07 -2.88 -14.35
N VAL A 49 1.47 -2.13 -15.28
CA VAL A 49 1.15 -2.59 -16.62
C VAL A 49 2.43 -2.89 -17.41
N VAL A 50 3.40 -1.97 -17.38
CA VAL A 50 4.71 -2.17 -18.03
C VAL A 50 5.45 -3.39 -17.45
N ALA A 51 5.35 -3.62 -16.14
CA ALA A 51 5.92 -4.78 -15.47
C ALA A 51 5.17 -6.09 -15.74
N GLY A 52 3.99 -6.03 -16.37
CA GLY A 52 3.13 -7.18 -16.64
C GLY A 52 2.47 -7.77 -15.39
N LEU A 53 2.29 -6.96 -14.33
CA LEU A 53 1.60 -7.34 -13.09
C LEU A 53 0.11 -7.04 -13.16
N VAL A 54 -0.26 -6.02 -13.93
CA VAL A 54 -1.64 -5.61 -14.22
C VAL A 54 -1.82 -5.58 -15.74
N ASP A 55 -3.02 -5.90 -16.21
CA ASP A 55 -3.41 -5.78 -17.62
C ASP A 55 -4.65 -4.88 -17.75
N MET A 56 -4.81 -4.32 -18.95
CA MET A 56 -5.96 -3.50 -19.35
C MET A 56 -6.97 -4.36 -20.10
N ASP A 57 -7.94 -4.94 -19.40
CA ASP A 57 -9.01 -5.71 -20.03
C ASP A 57 -9.96 -4.76 -20.78
N ARG A 58 -9.72 -4.62 -22.09
CA ARG A 58 -10.55 -3.78 -22.97
C ARG A 58 -11.97 -4.27 -23.16
N ARG A 59 -12.25 -5.56 -22.93
CA ARG A 59 -13.60 -6.12 -23.04
C ARG A 59 -14.43 -5.73 -21.82
N ARG A 60 -13.84 -5.85 -20.63
CA ARG A 60 -14.47 -5.47 -19.36
C ARG A 60 -14.33 -3.98 -19.03
N LYS A 61 -13.44 -3.27 -19.75
CA LYS A 61 -13.11 -1.85 -19.54
C LYS A 61 -12.64 -1.58 -18.11
N GLN A 62 -11.71 -2.41 -17.64
CA GLN A 62 -11.13 -2.28 -16.31
C GLN A 62 -9.70 -2.83 -16.27
N TYR A 63 -8.93 -2.39 -15.28
CA TYR A 63 -7.66 -3.01 -14.94
C TYR A 63 -7.91 -4.33 -14.22
N VAL A 64 -7.07 -5.32 -14.51
CA VAL A 64 -7.13 -6.67 -13.91
C VAL A 64 -5.72 -7.15 -13.57
N LEU A 65 -5.58 -7.96 -12.53
CA LEU A 65 -4.31 -8.62 -12.26
C LEU A 65 -4.00 -9.67 -13.33
N THR A 66 -2.72 -9.80 -13.65
CA THR A 66 -2.21 -10.96 -14.38
C THR A 66 -1.92 -12.10 -13.42
N GLU A 67 -1.70 -13.32 -13.93
CA GLU A 67 -1.22 -14.44 -13.10
C GLU A 67 0.07 -14.09 -12.34
N ARG A 68 0.99 -13.38 -13.01
CA ARG A 68 2.22 -12.87 -12.40
C ARG A 68 1.94 -11.83 -11.31
N GLY A 69 0.92 -10.99 -11.50
CA GLY A 69 0.45 -10.05 -10.50
C GLY A 69 0.01 -10.78 -9.22
N ILE A 70 -0.83 -11.80 -9.37
CA ILE A 70 -1.33 -12.63 -8.26
C ILE A 70 -0.17 -13.34 -7.54
N GLU A 71 0.75 -13.95 -8.29
CA GLU A 71 1.95 -14.59 -7.72
C GLU A 71 2.80 -13.57 -6.92
N THR A 72 2.93 -12.36 -7.44
CA THR A 72 3.67 -11.28 -6.76
C THR A 72 3.00 -10.89 -5.44
N ILE A 73 1.66 -10.85 -5.38
CA ILE A 73 0.91 -10.62 -4.12
C ILE A 73 1.25 -11.73 -3.12
N GLY A 74 1.18 -13.00 -3.55
CA GLY A 74 1.51 -14.15 -2.70
C GLY A 74 2.88 -14.05 -2.06
N HIS A 75 3.92 -13.67 -2.81
CA HIS A 75 5.25 -13.48 -2.25
C HIS A 75 5.33 -12.37 -1.19
N HIS A 76 4.56 -11.30 -1.34
CA HIS A 76 4.53 -10.22 -0.35
C HIS A 76 3.69 -10.58 0.88
N ILE A 77 2.69 -11.46 0.72
CA ILE A 77 1.97 -12.07 1.84
C ILE A 77 2.95 -12.90 2.67
N ASP A 78 3.69 -13.82 2.05
CA ASP A 78 4.69 -14.65 2.75
C ASP A 78 5.75 -13.78 3.47
N GLU A 79 6.19 -12.69 2.83
CA GLU A 79 7.13 -11.73 3.42
C GLU A 79 6.52 -11.02 4.64
N ALA A 80 5.27 -10.57 4.54
CA ALA A 80 4.58 -9.91 5.65
C ALA A 80 4.35 -10.85 6.83
N GLU A 81 3.92 -12.09 6.58
CA GLU A 81 3.76 -13.13 7.60
C GLU A 81 5.08 -13.38 8.33
N HIS A 82 6.19 -13.50 7.59
CA HIS A 82 7.50 -13.67 8.18
C HIS A 82 7.90 -12.50 9.10
N TYR A 83 7.63 -11.26 8.69
CA TYR A 83 7.91 -10.09 9.53
C TYR A 83 7.05 -10.06 10.80
N ILE A 84 5.77 -10.44 10.69
CA ILE A 84 4.87 -10.53 11.84
C ILE A 84 5.40 -11.58 12.81
N ASP A 85 5.64 -12.81 12.34
CA ASP A 85 6.14 -13.90 13.18
C ASP A 85 7.47 -13.54 13.88
N GLU A 86 8.35 -12.82 13.19
CA GLU A 86 9.65 -12.48 13.74
C GLU A 86 9.61 -11.31 14.73
N PHE A 87 8.83 -10.28 14.43
CA PHE A 87 8.91 -9.00 15.14
C PHE A 87 7.69 -8.68 16.02
N ASP A 88 6.68 -9.54 16.05
CA ASP A 88 5.51 -9.35 16.91
C ASP A 88 5.90 -9.22 18.39
N GLY A 89 5.23 -8.28 19.06
CA GLY A 89 5.52 -7.90 20.44
C GLY A 89 6.78 -7.03 20.63
N MET A 90 7.54 -6.70 19.58
CA MET A 90 8.66 -5.74 19.70
C MET A 90 8.16 -4.30 19.73
N ALA A 91 8.69 -3.50 20.65
CA ALA A 91 8.47 -2.06 20.66
C ALA A 91 9.21 -1.39 19.49
N VAL A 92 8.67 -0.28 18.96
CA VAL A 92 9.22 0.42 17.78
C VAL A 92 10.68 0.83 17.99
N GLU A 93 11.04 1.25 19.20
CA GLU A 93 12.39 1.69 19.58
C GLU A 93 13.42 0.56 19.52
N GLN A 94 12.96 -0.69 19.63
CA GLN A 94 13.79 -1.89 19.47
C GLN A 94 13.78 -2.39 18.03
N LEU A 95 12.60 -2.36 17.39
CA LEU A 95 12.38 -2.85 16.04
C LEU A 95 13.19 -2.06 15.01
N VAL A 96 13.10 -0.73 15.01
CA VAL A 96 13.72 0.11 13.96
C VAL A 96 15.25 -0.04 13.92
N PRO A 97 16.00 -0.01 15.04
CA PRO A 97 17.43 -0.31 15.04
C PRO A 97 17.76 -1.71 14.52
N LEU A 98 16.96 -2.72 14.91
CA LEU A 98 17.16 -4.11 14.47
C LEU A 98 16.99 -4.26 12.96
N LEU A 99 15.92 -3.68 12.39
CA LEU A 99 15.68 -3.67 10.95
C LEU A 99 16.83 -3.02 10.20
N ARG A 100 17.29 -1.85 10.66
CA ARG A 100 18.44 -1.14 10.07
C ARG A 100 19.73 -1.96 10.16
N GLN A 101 19.98 -2.63 11.29
CA GLN A 101 21.14 -3.52 11.47
C GLN A 101 21.12 -4.67 10.46
N ARG A 102 19.93 -5.19 10.15
CA ARG A 102 19.70 -6.26 9.18
C ARG A 102 19.58 -5.77 7.74
N ARG A 103 19.74 -4.47 7.49
CA ARG A 103 19.57 -3.82 6.18
C ARG A 103 18.17 -4.01 5.58
N LEU A 104 17.17 -4.15 6.44
CA LEU A 104 15.76 -4.10 6.07
C LEU A 104 15.27 -2.65 6.14
N ASP A 105 14.38 -2.29 5.23
CA ASP A 105 13.73 -0.97 5.21
C ASP A 105 12.55 -0.95 6.22
N PRO A 106 12.63 -0.15 7.30
CA PRO A 106 11.55 -0.07 8.27
C PRO A 106 10.21 0.36 7.67
N LEU A 107 10.23 1.26 6.67
CA LEU A 107 9.00 1.74 6.02
C LEU A 107 8.30 0.60 5.29
N ARG A 108 9.06 -0.19 4.52
CA ARG A 108 8.53 -1.37 3.83
C ARG A 108 7.96 -2.39 4.81
N VAL A 109 8.70 -2.73 5.86
CA VAL A 109 8.27 -3.74 6.85
C VAL A 109 6.94 -3.31 7.49
N ARG A 110 6.87 -2.06 7.95
CA ARG A 110 5.66 -1.50 8.56
C ARG A 110 4.49 -1.42 7.58
N PHE A 111 4.77 -1.05 6.32
CA PHE A 111 3.77 -1.04 5.27
C PHE A 111 3.22 -2.46 5.04
N LEU A 112 4.08 -3.44 4.80
CA LEU A 112 3.66 -4.81 4.51
C LEU A 112 2.85 -5.42 5.64
N TRP A 113 3.24 -5.14 6.88
CA TRP A 113 2.48 -5.52 8.06
C TRP A 113 1.05 -4.98 8.04
N GLY A 114 0.90 -3.66 7.93
CA GLY A 114 -0.42 -3.02 7.93
C GLY A 114 -1.27 -3.41 6.72
N TRP A 115 -0.63 -3.53 5.55
CA TRP A 115 -1.26 -4.00 4.33
C TRP A 115 -1.79 -5.43 4.47
N TYR A 116 -1.01 -6.35 5.05
CA TYR A 116 -1.42 -7.73 5.26
C TYR A 116 -2.57 -7.84 6.28
N GLN A 117 -2.49 -7.12 7.40
CA GLN A 117 -3.52 -7.14 8.45
C GLN A 117 -4.82 -6.40 8.07
N GLY A 118 -4.89 -5.80 6.88
CA GLY A 118 -6.05 -5.02 6.44
C GLY A 118 -6.17 -3.65 7.10
N GLU A 119 -5.09 -3.19 7.73
CA GLU A 119 -5.05 -1.90 8.41
C GLU A 119 -5.28 -0.72 7.46
N PHE A 120 -4.78 -0.85 6.22
CA PHE A 120 -4.86 0.18 5.20
C PHE A 120 -6.07 0.00 4.27
N ASP A 121 -6.94 -1.00 4.48
CA ASP A 121 -8.04 -1.29 3.55
C ASP A 121 -9.03 -0.12 3.43
N ASP A 122 -9.09 0.74 4.44
CA ASP A 122 -9.78 2.03 4.40
C ASP A 122 -8.82 3.11 4.91
N LEU A 123 -8.21 3.86 3.99
CA LEU A 123 -7.28 4.94 4.33
C LEU A 123 -7.95 6.12 5.04
N VAL A 124 -9.26 6.32 4.87
CA VAL A 124 -9.99 7.36 5.61
C VAL A 124 -10.14 6.93 7.07
N LEU A 125 -10.57 5.69 7.30
CA LEU A 125 -10.66 5.12 8.66
C LEU A 125 -9.28 5.03 9.32
N TRP A 126 -8.24 4.74 8.55
CA TRP A 126 -6.85 4.71 9.02
C TRP A 126 -6.40 6.05 9.61
N GLN A 127 -6.70 7.16 8.92
CA GLN A 127 -6.44 8.53 9.39
C GLN A 127 -7.27 8.85 10.64
N GLN A 128 -8.55 8.49 10.64
CA GLN A 128 -9.46 8.73 11.78
C GLN A 128 -9.00 8.03 13.06
N ARG A 129 -8.55 6.77 12.95
CA ARG A 129 -8.02 5.98 14.08
C ARG A 129 -6.77 6.60 14.70
N ARG A 130 -6.03 7.40 13.94
CA ARG A 130 -4.85 8.16 14.37
C ARG A 130 -5.17 9.57 14.87
N GLY A 131 -6.43 9.98 14.80
CA GLY A 131 -6.84 11.30 15.25
C GLY A 131 -6.20 12.44 14.45
N LEU A 132 -5.90 12.23 13.16
CA LEU A 132 -5.39 13.29 12.31
C LEU A 132 -6.38 14.45 12.25
N ALA A 133 -5.88 15.69 12.39
CA ALA A 133 -6.72 16.88 12.47
C ALA A 133 -7.41 17.21 11.13
N GLU A 134 -6.76 16.90 10.02
CA GLU A 134 -7.31 17.01 8.66
C GLU A 134 -7.37 15.60 8.07
N ILE A 135 -8.57 15.18 7.66
CA ILE A 135 -8.82 13.90 7.01
C ILE A 135 -8.92 14.13 5.52
N ASP A 136 -8.09 13.46 4.74
CA ASP A 136 -8.22 13.41 3.28
C ASP A 136 -9.24 12.31 2.92
N GLU A 137 -10.43 12.73 2.46
CA GLU A 137 -11.47 11.82 1.98
C GLU A 137 -11.13 11.22 0.61
N ASP A 138 -10.22 11.85 -0.13
CA ASP A 138 -9.70 11.32 -1.38
C ASP A 138 -8.52 10.38 -1.09
N TRP A 139 -8.85 9.11 -0.89
CA TRP A 139 -7.86 8.08 -0.58
C TRP A 139 -6.79 7.91 -1.68
N ALA A 140 -7.13 8.19 -2.95
CA ALA A 140 -6.20 8.03 -4.06
C ALA A 140 -5.15 9.15 -4.03
N SER A 141 -5.60 10.39 -3.81
CA SER A 141 -4.73 11.53 -3.51
C SER A 141 -3.86 11.26 -2.27
N TYR A 142 -4.46 10.73 -1.20
CA TYR A 142 -3.74 10.47 0.05
C TYR A 142 -2.63 9.42 -0.09
N LEU A 143 -2.87 8.35 -0.87
CA LEU A 143 -1.91 7.28 -1.15
C LEU A 143 -0.77 7.75 -2.06
N VAL A 144 -1.08 8.51 -3.12
CA VAL A 144 -0.10 8.98 -4.11
C VAL A 144 0.71 10.17 -3.59
N GLY A 145 0.09 11.00 -2.75
CA GLY A 145 0.70 12.16 -2.12
C GLY A 145 1.56 11.81 -0.90
N ASP A 146 2.15 12.84 -0.29
CA ASP A 146 3.07 12.67 0.85
C ASP A 146 2.36 12.30 2.17
N GLY A 147 1.03 12.45 2.24
CA GLY A 147 0.25 12.34 3.47
C GLY A 147 0.40 10.98 4.14
N PHE A 148 -0.02 9.92 3.46
CA PHE A 148 0.07 8.56 3.96
C PHE A 148 1.50 8.18 4.37
N TRP A 149 2.47 8.46 3.50
CA TRP A 149 3.88 8.08 3.73
C TRP A 149 4.53 8.83 4.88
N ARG A 150 4.17 10.09 5.08
CA ARG A 150 4.65 10.88 6.20
C ARG A 150 4.15 10.32 7.51
N GLU A 151 2.86 10.06 7.62
CA GLU A 151 2.26 9.51 8.84
C GLU A 151 2.83 8.12 9.16
N LEU A 152 3.02 7.27 8.14
CA LEU A 152 3.66 5.97 8.32
C LEU A 152 5.12 6.10 8.81
N ALA A 153 5.85 7.10 8.32
CA ALA A 153 7.22 7.38 8.77
C ALA A 153 7.26 7.97 10.19
N THR A 154 6.26 8.77 10.58
CA THR A 154 6.12 9.32 11.95
C THR A 154 5.98 8.21 12.98
N GLU A 155 5.19 7.18 12.71
CA GLU A 155 5.08 6.00 13.59
C GLU A 155 6.44 5.34 13.84
N LEU A 156 7.27 5.25 12.81
CA LEU A 156 8.60 4.65 12.89
C LEU A 156 9.64 5.56 13.56
N ALA A 157 9.38 6.86 13.62
CA ALA A 157 10.24 7.80 14.33
C ALA A 157 10.03 7.76 15.86
N GLY A 158 8.94 7.13 16.33
CA GLY A 158 8.56 7.10 17.74
C GLY A 158 7.75 8.33 18.19
N ASP A 159 7.34 9.20 17.25
CA ASP A 159 6.53 10.40 17.50
C ASP A 159 5.03 10.13 17.27
N ALA A 160 4.55 8.91 17.58
CA ALA A 160 3.12 8.62 17.60
C ALA A 160 2.52 9.27 18.86
N ASN A 161 2.05 10.51 18.70
CA ASN A 161 1.36 11.27 19.74
C ASN A 161 -0.12 10.90 19.81
#